data_AF-A0A0M3JJQ1-F1
#
_entry.id   AF-A0A0M3JJQ1-F1
#
_cell.length_a   1.000
_cell.length_b   1.000
_cell.length_c   1.000
_cell.angle_alpha   90.00
_cell.angle_beta   90.00
_cell.angle_gamma   90.00
#
_symmetry.space_group_name_H-M   'P 1'
#
loop_
_entity.id
_entity.type
_entity.pdbx_description
1 polymer ?
#
loop_
_entity_poly.entity_id
_entity_poly.type
_entity_poly.pdbx_seq_one_letter_code
_entity_poly.pdbx_strand_id
1 'polypeptide(L)'
;MIGKAQAEEDSDGDVADYEDINGFNFNILRKLHNDSKESLDQFRLHLLEKDELTPLKVWQVQDLSYQAAQRVVLSGPEKAFAVLMEMSQYFPLLARSISRQAVTKEF
;
A
#
# COMPACT_ATOMS: atom_id res chain seq x y z
N MET A 1 22.54 30.17 -39.54
CA MET A 1 21.12 30.39 -39.23
C MET A 1 20.80 29.62 -37.96
N ILE A 2 20.29 30.34 -36.97
CA ILE A 2 19.87 29.84 -35.66
C ILE A 2 18.52 29.11 -35.84
N GLY A 3 18.40 27.91 -35.28
CA GLY A 3 17.18 27.10 -35.32
C GLY A 3 17.05 26.23 -34.07
N LYS A 4 16.60 26.88 -32.99
CA LYS A 4 16.03 26.36 -31.71
C LYS A 4 15.77 24.85 -31.67
N ALA A 5 16.46 24.12 -30.80
CA ALA A 5 16.01 23.81 -29.43
C ALA A 5 14.69 23.03 -29.40
N GLN A 6 14.80 21.70 -29.32
CA GLN A 6 13.74 20.81 -28.85
C GLN A 6 13.35 21.28 -27.44
N ALA A 7 12.12 21.78 -27.31
CA ALA A 7 11.47 21.89 -26.02
C ALA A 7 10.92 20.50 -25.70
N GLU A 8 11.64 19.80 -24.82
CA GLU A 8 11.06 18.73 -24.02
C GLU A 8 9.99 19.38 -23.14
N GLU A 9 8.72 19.24 -23.52
CA GLU A 9 7.60 19.41 -22.60
C GLU A 9 7.57 18.18 -21.70
N ASP A 10 8.40 18.21 -20.66
CA ASP A 10 8.19 17.42 -19.46
C ASP A 10 6.88 17.92 -18.83
N SER A 11 5.77 17.24 -19.16
CA SER A 11 4.51 17.39 -18.44
C SER A 11 4.66 16.73 -17.07
N ASP A 12 5.25 17.50 -16.17
CA ASP A 12 5.15 17.38 -14.72
C ASP A 12 3.65 17.37 -14.34
N GLY A 13 3.09 16.18 -14.12
CA GLY A 13 1.64 16.05 -13.99
C GLY A 13 1.12 14.82 -13.27
N ASP A 14 1.95 13.98 -12.64
CA ASP A 14 1.46 12.90 -11.78
C ASP A 14 2.55 12.43 -10.82
N VAL A 15 2.72 13.17 -9.72
CA VAL A 15 3.28 12.59 -8.50
C VAL A 15 2.13 11.91 -7.76
N ALA A 16 1.61 10.83 -8.32
CA ALA A 16 0.80 9.91 -7.56
C ALA A 16 1.71 9.39 -6.43
N ASP A 17 1.38 9.67 -5.18
CA ASP A 17 2.17 9.25 -4.02
C ASP A 17 1.98 7.74 -3.81
N TYR A 18 2.64 6.94 -4.64
CA TYR A 18 2.51 5.49 -4.57
C TYR A 18 3.20 4.97 -3.32
N GLU A 19 2.45 4.22 -2.50
CA GLU A 19 3.04 3.43 -1.41
C GLU A 19 4.04 2.40 -1.96
N ASP A 20 5.05 2.09 -1.15
CA ASP A 20 6.01 1.02 -1.45
C ASP A 20 5.29 -0.33 -1.46
N ILE A 21 5.37 -1.05 -2.57
CA ILE A 21 4.71 -2.35 -2.76
C ILE A 21 5.78 -3.41 -2.98
N ASN A 22 5.78 -4.46 -2.16
CA ASN A 22 6.74 -5.58 -2.24
C ASN A 22 8.22 -5.14 -2.27
N GLY A 23 8.56 -4.03 -1.63
CA GLY A 23 9.91 -3.47 -1.59
C GLY A 23 10.29 -2.63 -2.82
N PHE A 24 9.35 -2.34 -3.71
CA PHE A 24 9.54 -1.43 -4.85
C PHE A 24 8.96 -0.05 -4.56
N ASN A 25 9.78 0.99 -4.79
CA ASN A 25 9.34 2.37 -4.76
C ASN A 25 9.00 2.84 -6.19
N PHE A 26 7.72 2.85 -6.53
CA PHE A 26 7.26 3.19 -7.88
C PHE A 26 7.44 4.67 -8.24
N ASN A 27 7.53 5.55 -7.24
CA ASN A 27 7.81 6.97 -7.44
C ASN A 27 9.24 7.18 -7.99
N ILE A 28 10.22 6.46 -7.45
CA ILE A 28 11.61 6.48 -7.95
C ILE A 28 11.71 5.77 -9.30
N LEU A 29 11.08 4.60 -9.44
CA LEU A 29 11.14 3.83 -10.70
C LEU A 29 10.57 4.60 -11.89
N ARG A 30 9.43 5.30 -11.72
CA ARG A 30 8.84 6.12 -12.78
C ARG A 30 9.71 7.32 -13.16
N LYS A 31 10.45 7.90 -12.19
CA LYS A 31 11.39 9.00 -12.44
C LYS A 31 12.64 8.55 -13.19
N LEU A 32 13.15 7.35 -12.88
CA LEU A 32 14.34 6.79 -13.52
C LEU A 32 14.06 6.21 -14.92
N HIS A 33 12.84 5.70 -15.14
CA HIS A 33 12.41 5.04 -16.37
C HIS A 33 11.17 5.71 -16.96
N ASN A 34 11.34 6.93 -17.47
CA ASN A 34 10.24 7.73 -18.02
C ASN A 34 9.62 7.13 -19.30
N ASP A 35 10.40 6.34 -20.02
CA ASP A 35 10.04 5.61 -21.24
C ASP A 35 9.15 4.37 -20.98
N SER A 36 9.17 3.85 -19.75
CA SER A 36 8.50 2.59 -19.39
C SER A 36 7.39 2.76 -18.35
N LYS A 37 6.83 3.98 -18.20
CA LYS A 37 5.79 4.29 -17.19
C LYS A 37 4.58 3.35 -17.25
N GLU A 38 4.07 3.06 -18.44
CA GLU A 38 2.92 2.16 -18.62
C GLU A 38 3.23 0.73 -18.17
N SER A 39 4.41 0.21 -18.48
CA SER A 39 4.85 -1.12 -18.03
C SER A 39 5.04 -1.17 -16.51
N LEU A 40 5.55 -0.09 -15.90
CA LEU A 40 5.65 0.04 -14.44
C LEU A 40 4.26 0.05 -13.78
N ASP A 41 3.28 0.72 -14.36
CA ASP A 41 1.91 0.74 -13.84
C ASP A 41 1.25 -0.65 -13.93
N GLN A 42 1.45 -1.37 -15.05
CA GLN A 42 1.01 -2.76 -15.20
C GLN A 42 1.70 -3.70 -14.19
N PHE A 43 3.01 -3.54 -13.99
CA PHE A 43 3.75 -4.32 -13.00
C PHE A 43 3.24 -4.04 -11.58
N ARG A 44 2.96 -2.78 -11.24
CA ARG A 44 2.36 -2.40 -9.96
C ARG A 44 1.01 -3.08 -9.74
N LEU A 45 0.13 -3.05 -10.75
CA LEU A 45 -1.17 -3.72 -10.70
C LEU A 45 -1.02 -5.22 -10.48
N HIS A 46 -0.11 -5.86 -11.22
CA HIS A 46 0.18 -7.28 -11.05
C HIS A 46 0.65 -7.63 -9.62
N LEU A 47 1.49 -6.78 -9.03
CA LEU A 47 1.94 -6.97 -7.65
C LEU A 47 0.80 -6.86 -6.64
N LEU A 48 -0.15 -5.95 -6.85
CA LEU A 48 -1.33 -5.79 -5.99
C LEU A 48 -2.28 -6.99 -6.11
N GLU A 49 -2.58 -7.43 -7.34
CA GLU A 49 -3.44 -8.59 -7.60
C GLU A 49 -2.85 -9.88 -7.03
N LYS A 50 -1.54 -10.08 -7.22
CA LYS A 50 -0.83 -11.24 -6.67
C LYS A 50 -0.88 -11.24 -5.14
N ASP A 51 -0.76 -10.08 -4.52
CA ASP A 51 -0.79 -9.95 -3.07
C ASP A 51 -2.15 -10.41 -2.52
N GLU A 52 -3.25 -9.94 -3.10
CA GLU A 52 -4.62 -10.31 -2.69
C GLU A 52 -4.90 -11.82 -2.80
N LEU A 53 -4.39 -12.48 -3.84
CA LEU A 53 -4.61 -13.92 -4.05
C LEU A 53 -3.69 -14.82 -3.21
N THR A 54 -2.71 -14.25 -2.50
CA THR A 54 -1.73 -15.03 -1.75
C THR A 54 -2.25 -15.33 -0.34
N PRO A 55 -2.31 -16.60 0.09
CA PRO A 55 -2.67 -16.95 1.46
C PRO A 55 -1.73 -16.32 2.48
N LEU A 56 -2.25 -15.97 3.66
CA LEU A 56 -1.42 -15.53 4.77
C LEU A 56 -0.51 -16.65 5.25
N LYS A 57 0.74 -16.31 5.59
CA LYS A 57 1.66 -17.26 6.20
C LYS A 57 1.23 -17.53 7.65
N VAL A 58 1.52 -18.74 8.15
CA VAL A 58 1.12 -19.17 9.51
C VAL A 58 1.51 -18.16 10.59
N TRP A 59 2.73 -17.63 10.53
CA TRP A 59 3.23 -16.65 11.50
C TRP A 59 2.51 -15.29 11.40
N GLN A 60 2.04 -14.89 10.22
CA GLN A 60 1.23 -13.67 10.08
C GLN A 60 -0.15 -13.83 10.74
N VAL A 61 -0.70 -15.05 10.75
CA VAL A 61 -1.97 -15.35 11.42
C VAL A 61 -1.82 -15.34 12.94
N GLN A 62 -0.63 -15.69 13.47
CA GLN A 62 -0.37 -15.71 14.92
C GLN A 62 -0.47 -14.30 15.54
N ASP A 63 0.01 -13.27 14.84
CA ASP A 63 0.01 -11.89 15.35
C ASP A 63 -1.27 -11.12 14.98
N LEU A 64 -2.17 -11.73 14.19
CA LEU A 64 -3.30 -11.04 13.57
C LEU A 64 -4.30 -10.47 14.59
N SER A 65 -4.53 -11.17 15.70
CA SER A 65 -5.41 -10.69 16.77
C SER A 65 -4.83 -9.47 17.48
N TYR A 66 -3.52 -9.45 17.68
CA TYR A 66 -2.82 -8.32 18.30
C TYR A 66 -2.81 -7.11 17.38
N GLN A 67 -2.59 -7.33 16.09
CA GLN A 67 -2.72 -6.31 15.05
C GLN A 67 -4.14 -5.74 14.96
N ALA A 68 -5.18 -6.58 15.06
CA ALA A 68 -6.57 -6.12 15.09
C ALA A 68 -6.83 -5.24 16.31
N ALA A 69 -6.42 -5.69 17.50
CA ALA A 69 -6.55 -4.92 18.74
C ALA A 69 -5.82 -3.58 18.67
N GLN A 70 -4.58 -3.57 18.16
CA GLN A 70 -3.80 -2.36 17.94
C GLN A 70 -4.56 -1.37 17.05
N ARG A 71 -5.15 -1.82 15.93
CA ARG A 71 -5.92 -0.92 15.05
C ARG A 71 -7.15 -0.34 15.76
N VAL A 72 -7.83 -1.12 16.61
CA VAL A 72 -8.96 -0.62 17.43
C VAL A 72 -8.47 0.46 18.40
N VAL A 73 -7.39 0.23 19.13
CA VAL A 73 -6.84 1.21 20.09
C VAL A 73 -6.41 2.50 19.39
N LEU A 74 -5.72 2.38 18.24
CA LEU A 74 -5.24 3.53 17.47
C LEU A 74 -6.36 4.33 16.77
N SER A 75 -7.55 3.75 16.63
CA SER A 75 -8.69 4.46 16.00
C SER A 75 -9.28 5.59 16.85
N GLY A 76 -8.92 5.66 18.14
CA GLY A 76 -9.42 6.64 19.09
C GLY A 76 -10.79 6.29 19.68
N PRO A 77 -11.17 6.88 20.83
CA PRO A 77 -12.32 6.45 21.62
C PRO A 77 -13.66 6.59 20.88
N GLU A 78 -13.80 7.58 20.00
CA GLU A 78 -15.04 7.82 19.26
C GLU A 78 -15.31 6.75 18.19
N LYS A 79 -14.25 6.15 17.61
CA LYS A 79 -14.37 5.18 16.51
C LYS A 79 -14.09 3.74 16.95
N ALA A 80 -13.50 3.53 18.12
CA ALA A 80 -13.09 2.21 18.61
C ALA A 80 -14.20 1.15 18.55
N PHE A 81 -15.43 1.48 18.98
CA PHE A 81 -16.55 0.54 18.92
C PHE A 81 -16.96 0.18 17.49
N ALA A 82 -16.98 1.16 16.58
CA ALA A 82 -17.33 0.91 15.19
C ALA A 82 -16.27 0.03 14.51
N VAL A 83 -14.98 0.34 14.71
CA VAL A 83 -13.85 -0.44 14.17
C VAL A 83 -13.85 -1.85 14.75
N LEU A 84 -14.11 -2.01 16.06
CA LEU A 84 -14.21 -3.33 16.70
C LEU A 84 -15.34 -4.16 16.11
N MET A 85 -16.53 -3.57 15.90
CA MET A 85 -17.65 -4.25 15.26
C MET A 85 -17.32 -4.68 13.84
N GLU A 86 -16.79 -3.76 13.04
CA GLU A 86 -16.41 -4.03 11.65
C GLU A 86 -15.39 -5.17 11.57
N MET A 87 -14.35 -5.13 12.39
CA MET A 87 -13.35 -6.19 12.46
C MET A 87 -13.93 -7.53 12.87
N SER A 88 -14.83 -7.55 13.84
CA SER A 88 -15.44 -8.79 14.32
C SER A 88 -16.36 -9.42 13.27
N GLN A 89 -17.01 -8.60 12.45
CA GLN A 89 -17.96 -9.03 11.42
C GLN A 89 -17.26 -9.44 10.12
N TYR A 90 -16.22 -8.70 9.71
CA TYR A 90 -15.52 -8.88 8.43
C TYR A 90 -14.11 -9.45 8.59
N PHE A 91 -13.83 -10.13 9.71
CA PHE A 91 -12.47 -10.56 10.07
C PHE A 91 -11.71 -11.29 8.96
N PRO A 92 -12.28 -12.30 8.27
CA PRO A 92 -11.55 -13.00 7.21
C PRO A 92 -11.24 -12.12 5.99
N LEU A 93 -12.14 -11.20 5.65
CA LEU A 93 -11.96 -10.27 4.53
C LEU A 93 -10.91 -9.20 4.86
N LEU A 94 -10.87 -8.78 6.13
CA LEU A 94 -9.93 -7.77 6.60
C LEU A 94 -8.57 -8.35 7.00
N ALA A 95 -8.44 -9.68 7.11
CA ALA A 95 -7.24 -10.35 7.61
C ALA A 95 -5.95 -9.86 6.93
N ARG A 96 -5.95 -9.68 5.61
CA ARG A 96 -4.76 -9.19 4.92
C ARG A 96 -4.44 -7.73 5.25
N SER A 97 -5.44 -6.86 5.29
CA SER A 97 -5.28 -5.47 5.72
C SER A 97 -4.84 -5.35 7.18
N ILE A 98 -5.38 -6.19 8.06
CA ILE A 98 -4.99 -6.26 9.48
C ILE A 98 -3.54 -6.72 9.60
N SER A 99 -3.09 -7.67 8.78
CA SER A 99 -1.72 -8.19 8.81
C SER A 99 -0.62 -7.15 8.58
N ARG A 100 -0.98 -6.03 7.94
CA ARG A 100 -0.08 -4.89 7.66
C ARG A 100 -0.09 -3.83 8.77
N GLN A 101 -0.95 -3.97 9.78
CA GLN A 101 -0.99 -3.04 10.90
C GLN A 101 0.35 -3.06 11.65
N ALA A 102 1.01 -1.91 11.72
CA ALA A 102 2.19 -1.75 12.54
C ALA A 102 1.83 -1.93 14.01
N VAL A 103 2.65 -2.71 14.71
CA VAL A 103 2.48 -3.06 16.10
C VAL A 103 3.62 -2.43 16.91
N THR A 104 3.25 -1.64 17.90
CA THR A 104 4.17 -0.96 18.81
C THR A 104 4.17 -1.72 20.12
N LYS A 105 5.35 -2.02 20.67
CA LYS A 105 5.48 -2.70 21.97
C LYS A 105 5.21 -1.76 23.16
N GLU A 106 4.49 -0.66 22.96
CA GLU A 106 4.23 0.31 24.01
C GLU A 106 2.99 -0.09 24.82
N PHE A 107 3.17 -1.09 25.68
CA PHE A 107 2.42 -1.30 26.92
C PHE A 107 3.30 -2.05 27.92
#